data_AF-A0A259SVI1-F1
#
_entry.id   AF-A0A259SVI1-F1
#
_cell.length_a   1.000
_cell.length_b   1.000
_cell.length_c   1.000
_cell.angle_alpha   90.00
_cell.angle_beta   90.00
_cell.angle_gamma   90.00
#
_symmetry.space_group_name_H-M   'P 1'
#
loop_
_entity.id
_entity.type
_entity.pdbx_description
1 polymer ?
#
loop_
_entity_poly.entity_id
_entity_poly.type
_entity_poly.pdbx_seq_one_letter_code
_entity_poly.pdbx_strand_id
1 'polypeptide(L)'
;MTTPTAALTAAGVSIWLDDLSRTRITSGNLAELIASRNVVGVTTNPTIFANAITNPDDTSYDSQVAQLAASGASAEEAIFEATTQDVRDALDVFR
;
A
#
# COMPACT_ATOMS: atom_id res chain seq x y z
N MET A 1 -7.71 -2.06 28.53
CA MET A 1 -8.44 -3.15 27.86
C MET A 1 -7.65 -3.55 26.63
N THR A 2 -7.46 -4.84 26.37
CA THR A 2 -6.84 -5.34 25.14
C THR A 2 -7.79 -5.18 23.95
N THR A 3 -7.29 -4.72 22.80
CA THR A 3 -8.08 -4.68 21.56
C THR A 3 -8.24 -6.11 21.00
N PRO A 4 -9.25 -6.36 20.14
CA PRO A 4 -9.36 -7.65 19.47
C PRO A 4 -8.11 -8.05 18.68
N THR A 5 -7.44 -7.11 18.01
CA THR A 5 -6.19 -7.36 17.28
C THR A 5 -5.06 -7.75 18.21
N ALA A 6 -4.94 -7.10 19.37
CA ALA A 6 -3.94 -7.45 20.38
C ALA A 6 -4.17 -8.85 20.97
N ALA A 7 -5.43 -9.25 21.15
CA ALA A 7 -5.77 -10.59 21.61
C ALA A 7 -5.38 -11.68 20.59
N LEU A 8 -5.60 -11.43 19.30
CA LEU A 8 -5.17 -12.34 18.22
C LEU A 8 -3.64 -12.47 18.16
N THR A 9 -2.92 -11.36 18.25
CA THR A 9 -1.45 -11.38 18.31
C THR A 9 -0.95 -12.16 19.53
N ALA A 10 -1.55 -11.97 20.71
CA ALA A 10 -1.19 -12.71 21.91
C ALA A 10 -1.46 -14.22 21.79
N ALA A 11 -2.42 -14.63 20.95
CA ALA A 11 -2.68 -16.02 20.60
C ALA A 11 -1.74 -16.59 19.51
N GLY A 12 -0.78 -15.81 19.02
CA GLY A 12 0.18 -16.21 18.00
C GLY A 12 -0.27 -16.01 16.55
N VAL A 13 -1.36 -15.28 16.32
CA VAL A 13 -1.86 -14.99 14.96
C VAL A 13 -1.18 -13.74 14.39
N SER A 14 -0.62 -13.85 13.19
CA SER A 14 -0.09 -12.70 12.44
C SER A 14 -1.20 -12.02 11.64
N ILE A 15 -1.37 -10.72 11.80
CA ILE A 15 -2.41 -9.93 11.13
C ILE A 15 -1.80 -9.22 9.92
N TRP A 16 -2.34 -9.50 8.74
CA TRP A 16 -1.92 -8.86 7.49
C TRP A 16 -3.04 -7.97 6.96
N LEU A 17 -2.67 -6.84 6.39
CA LEU A 17 -3.61 -5.93 5.72
C LEU A 17 -3.76 -6.35 4.25
N ASP A 18 -4.99 -6.64 3.85
CA ASP A 18 -5.32 -6.97 2.45
C ASP A 18 -5.65 -5.73 1.62
N ASP A 19 -4.71 -4.80 1.58
CA ASP A 19 -4.79 -3.56 0.80
C ASP A 19 -3.42 -2.86 0.75
N LEU A 20 -3.15 -2.15 -0.34
CA LEU A 20 -2.03 -1.22 -0.44
C LEU A 20 -2.35 -0.12 -1.46
N SER A 21 -2.20 1.13 -1.03
CA SER A 21 -2.20 2.30 -1.90
C SER A 21 -1.08 3.25 -1.51
N ARG A 22 -0.59 4.02 -2.48
CA ARG A 22 0.40 5.07 -2.24
C ARG A 22 -0.06 6.08 -1.19
N THR A 23 -1.33 6.48 -1.20
CA THR A 23 -1.88 7.35 -0.15
C THR A 23 -1.81 6.72 1.23
N ARG A 24 -2.09 5.41 1.38
CA ARG A 24 -1.97 4.72 2.67
C ARG A 24 -0.55 4.77 3.24
N ILE A 25 0.46 4.69 2.37
CA ILE A 25 1.88 4.79 2.74
C ILE A 25 2.22 6.24 3.10
N THR A 26 2.01 7.17 2.16
CA THR A 26 2.46 8.57 2.25
C THR A 26 1.72 9.38 3.31
N SER A 27 0.46 9.04 3.63
CA SER A 27 -0.30 9.64 4.73
C SER A 27 0.14 9.20 6.13
N GLY A 28 1.00 8.16 6.22
CA GLY A 28 1.36 7.54 7.49
C GLY A 28 0.32 6.55 8.04
N ASN A 29 -0.79 6.32 7.32
CA ASN A 29 -1.82 5.40 7.76
C ASN A 29 -1.31 3.96 7.93
N LEU A 30 -0.42 3.48 7.06
CA LEU A 30 0.18 2.15 7.20
C LEU A 30 0.98 2.04 8.51
N ALA A 31 1.79 3.05 8.84
CA ALA A 31 2.55 3.10 10.09
C ALA A 31 1.62 3.13 11.32
N GLU A 32 0.51 3.87 11.24
CA GLU A 32 -0.51 3.88 12.29
C GLU A 32 -1.15 2.49 12.50
N LEU A 33 -1.45 1.77 11.43
CA LEU A 33 -2.04 0.42 11.52
C LEU A 33 -1.05 -0.60 12.13
N ILE A 34 0.24 -0.49 11.80
CA ILE A 34 1.28 -1.29 12.45
C ILE A 34 1.30 -1.00 13.96
N ALA A 35 1.37 0.28 14.34
CA ALA A 35 1.50 0.70 15.73
C ALA A 35 0.24 0.42 16.58
N SER A 36 -0.95 0.58 16.01
CA SER A 36 -2.22 0.62 16.76
C SER A 36 -3.15 -0.56 16.51
N ARG A 37 -2.91 -1.35 15.47
CA ARG A 37 -3.74 -2.50 15.06
C ARG A 37 -2.96 -3.80 14.86
N ASN A 38 -1.69 -3.83 15.25
CA ASN A 38 -0.86 -5.05 15.23
C ASN A 38 -0.69 -5.65 13.83
N VAL A 39 -0.77 -4.83 12.77
CA VAL A 39 -0.50 -5.26 11.40
C VAL A 39 0.99 -5.55 11.26
N VAL A 40 1.32 -6.70 10.69
CA VAL A 40 2.71 -7.18 10.51
C VAL A 40 3.07 -7.49 9.06
N GLY A 41 2.15 -7.26 8.13
CA GLY A 41 2.38 -7.45 6.70
C GLY A 41 1.24 -6.88 5.87
N VAL A 42 1.46 -6.77 4.57
CA VAL A 42 0.47 -6.35 3.58
C VAL A 42 0.44 -7.32 2.40
N THR A 43 -0.70 -7.41 1.73
CA THR A 43 -0.83 -8.11 0.45
C THR A 43 -1.30 -7.15 -0.64
N THR A 44 -0.86 -7.44 -1.86
CA THR A 44 -1.35 -6.79 -3.07
C THR A 44 -1.82 -7.84 -4.06
N ASN A 45 -2.72 -7.45 -4.95
CA ASN A 45 -3.13 -8.23 -6.10
C ASN A 45 -3.55 -7.24 -7.22
N PRO A 46 -3.78 -7.71 -8.46
CA PRO A 46 -4.14 -6.82 -9.56
C PRO A 46 -5.35 -5.92 -9.29
N THR A 47 -6.37 -6.41 -8.58
CA THR A 47 -7.58 -5.64 -8.26
C THR A 47 -7.30 -4.53 -7.24
N ILE A 48 -6.49 -4.80 -6.22
CA ILE A 48 -6.07 -3.79 -5.22
C ILE A 48 -5.37 -2.62 -5.93
N PHE A 49 -4.40 -2.92 -6.80
CA PHE A 49 -3.69 -1.85 -7.53
C PHE A 49 -4.57 -1.13 -8.54
N ALA A 50 -5.44 -1.84 -9.27
CA ALA A 50 -6.38 -1.19 -10.17
C ALA A 50 -7.26 -0.20 -9.42
N ASN A 51 -7.79 -0.58 -8.25
CA ASN A 51 -8.61 0.31 -7.42
C ASN A 51 -7.79 1.50 -6.89
N ALA A 52 -6.57 1.28 -6.43
CA ALA A 52 -5.72 2.34 -5.90
C ALA A 52 -5.35 3.38 -6.97
N ILE A 53 -4.92 2.92 -8.15
CA ILE A 53 -4.45 3.77 -9.25
C ILE A 53 -5.60 4.52 -9.94
N THR A 54 -6.78 3.91 -10.02
CA THR A 54 -7.95 4.50 -10.72
C THR A 54 -8.93 5.19 -9.78
N ASN A 55 -8.61 5.31 -8.48
CA ASN A 55 -9.45 5.99 -7.52
C ASN A 55 -9.52 7.51 -7.85
N PRO A 56 -10.69 8.06 -8.20
CA PRO A 56 -10.81 9.47 -8.57
C PRO A 56 -10.54 10.45 -7.42
N ASP A 57 -10.59 9.98 -6.17
CA ASP A 57 -10.30 10.77 -4.98
C ASP A 57 -8.82 10.71 -4.57
N ASP A 58 -7.99 9.93 -5.26
CA ASP A 58 -6.56 9.75 -4.99
C ASP A 58 -5.71 10.29 -6.17
N THR A 59 -4.98 11.38 -5.92
CA THR A 59 -4.11 12.03 -6.92
C THR A 59 -2.63 11.65 -6.75
N SER A 60 -2.31 10.72 -5.85
CA SER A 60 -0.92 10.37 -5.52
C SER A 60 -0.16 9.68 -6.68
N TYR A 61 -0.88 9.17 -7.68
CA TYR A 61 -0.30 8.56 -8.88
C TYR A 61 -0.13 9.54 -10.04
N ASP A 62 -0.88 10.66 -10.06
CA ASP A 62 -1.00 11.54 -11.23
C ASP A 62 0.35 12.02 -11.77
N SER A 63 1.22 12.48 -10.87
CA SER A 63 2.54 13.00 -11.23
C SER A 63 3.43 11.94 -11.88
N GLN A 64 3.45 10.73 -11.34
CA GLN A 64 4.26 9.63 -11.85
C GLN A 64 3.69 9.12 -13.18
N VAL A 65 2.37 8.98 -13.28
CA VAL A 65 1.68 8.57 -14.53
C VAL A 65 1.96 9.58 -15.64
N ALA A 66 1.87 10.88 -15.36
CA ALA A 66 2.19 11.92 -16.33
C ALA A 66 3.66 11.88 -16.80
N GLN A 67 4.59 11.64 -15.87
CA GLN A 67 6.02 11.50 -16.20
C GLN A 67 6.30 10.28 -17.09
N LEU A 68 5.73 9.12 -16.74
CA LEU A 68 5.89 7.87 -17.50
C LEU A 68 5.25 7.97 -18.89
N ALA A 69 4.08 8.60 -18.99
CA ALA A 69 3.47 8.89 -20.28
C ALA A 69 4.36 9.81 -21.14
N ALA A 70 4.93 10.85 -20.55
CA ALA A 70 5.84 11.77 -21.24
C ALA A 70 7.16 11.10 -21.68
N SER A 71 7.62 10.06 -20.97
CA SER A 71 8.79 9.26 -21.37
C SER A 71 8.48 8.21 -22.43
N GLY A 72 7.22 8.06 -22.85
CA GLY A 72 6.79 7.07 -23.84
C GLY A 72 6.68 5.65 -23.28
N ALA A 73 6.53 5.49 -21.96
CA ALA A 73 6.30 4.19 -21.35
C ALA A 73 4.95 3.61 -21.80
N SER A 74 4.91 2.30 -21.99
CA SER A 74 3.66 1.56 -22.14
C SER A 74 2.86 1.54 -20.84
N ALA A 75 1.57 1.23 -20.92
CA ALA A 75 0.72 1.08 -19.74
C ALA A 75 1.23 -0.04 -18.80
N GLU A 76 1.77 -1.12 -19.37
CA GLU A 76 2.34 -2.23 -18.60
C GLU A 76 3.58 -1.80 -17.82
N GLU A 77 4.52 -1.09 -18.46
CA GLU A 77 5.69 -0.52 -17.80
C GLU A 77 5.29 0.47 -16.70
N ALA A 78 4.28 1.31 -16.96
CA ALA A 78 3.83 2.28 -15.99
C ALA A 78 3.21 1.63 -14.74
N ILE A 79 2.40 0.59 -14.92
CA ILE A 79 1.84 -0.20 -13.81
C ILE A 79 2.97 -0.90 -13.06
N PHE A 80 3.90 -1.53 -13.76
CA PHE A 80 5.01 -2.25 -13.13
C PHE A 80 5.86 -1.32 -12.26
N GLU A 81 6.21 -0.14 -12.78
CA GLU A 81 7.00 0.85 -12.04
C GLU A 81 6.23 1.40 -10.83
N ALA A 82 4.98 1.81 -11.01
CA ALA A 82 4.17 2.38 -9.93
C ALA A 82 3.96 1.38 -8.78
N THR A 83 3.57 0.15 -9.11
CA THR A 83 3.30 -0.90 -8.11
C THR A 83 4.56 -1.40 -7.43
N THR A 84 5.69 -1.48 -8.15
CA THR A 84 7.00 -1.82 -7.56
C THR A 84 7.44 -0.75 -6.56
N GLN A 85 7.25 0.52 -6.89
CA GLN A 85 7.56 1.63 -5.99
C GLN A 85 6.73 1.54 -4.71
N ASP A 86 5.42 1.31 -4.82
CA ASP A 86 4.56 1.22 -3.63
C ASP A 86 4.93 0.03 -2.74
N VAL A 87 5.25 -1.13 -3.31
CA VAL A 87 5.73 -2.29 -2.53
C VAL A 87 7.05 -1.97 -1.84
N ARG A 88 8.00 -1.32 -2.53
CA ARG A 88 9.28 -0.92 -1.94
C ARG A 88 9.09 0.04 -0.77
N ASP A 89 8.25 1.06 -0.95
CA ASP A 89 8.00 2.06 0.09
C ASP A 89 7.25 1.45 1.28
N ALA A 90 6.32 0.52 1.04
CA ALA A 90 5.66 -0.22 2.11
C ALA A 90 6.67 -1.05 2.93
N LEU A 91 7.64 -1.70 2.28
CA LEU A 91 8.70 -2.46 2.97
C LEU A 91 9.54 -1.55 3.88
N ASP A 92 9.79 -0.31 3.48
CA ASP A 92 10.50 0.67 4.32
C ASP A 92 9.70 1.08 5.56
N VAL A 93 8.36 1.07 5.50
CA VAL A 93 7.49 1.31 6.67
C VAL A 93 7.51 0.14 7.67
N PHE A 94 7.78 -1.09 7.21
CA PHE A 94 7.85 -2.29 8.07
C PHE A 94 9.23 -2.53 8.71
N ARG A 95 10.21 -1.65 8.49
CA ARG A 95 11.56 -1.73 9.09
C ARG A 95 11.62 -1.09 10.48
#